data_AF-A0A543BA37-F1
#
_entry.id   AF-A0A543BA37-F1
#
_cell.length_a   1.000
_cell.length_b   1.000
_cell.length_c   1.000
_cell.angle_alpha   90.00
_cell.angle_beta   90.00
_cell.angle_gamma   90.00
#
_symmetry.space_group_name_H-M   'P 1'
#
loop_
_entity.id
_entity.type
_entity.pdbx_description
1 polymer ?
#
loop_
_entity_poly.entity_id
_entity_poly.type
_entity_poly.pdbx_seq_one_letter_code
_entity_poly.pdbx_strand_id
1 'polypeptide(L)'
;MGMIVAFTPVDKASAMVSLFKSSVEIEDMDVPRRVVIKPLQGADAKARGEELARLLGRHRPTKQAIDQALGVDADTAPSTIYFRLAMPAADALPWEQLYVEPRGFVALDARWPIARVARRVHEVAQRTFEAPLRIVAVLSAADRDGVPQLDALATAIVAARLQGLAVGLHVITGDPAVTARVEELADPGVTVETIATDPVAVVRQIAAARAHLLHVLCHGGYAAPGVMGLSFATRRDFLSRAKAGRVAVSVDMMAAALKREDQGEGPWLVVLAACETANAAAAPSTAHELVNSGVPAVIGMRRVVDLSATDAFCARVYPELLAMVAAAVAAADGSPHHRIEWAPALTAPRLAAAGGEPASEDGWSDPVLYVQQEHLLVYTPAAADPHARERAALRDRLAEYELFAKTLDPRSTPKEIIATVTKEITRLRKALSEVEA
;
A
#
# COMPACT_ATOMS: atom_id res chain seq x y z
N MET A 1 16.90 -0.74 -9.55
CA MET A 1 15.75 -1.60 -9.93
C MET A 1 15.86 -2.90 -9.14
N GLY A 2 14.79 -3.36 -8.49
CA GLY A 2 14.83 -4.55 -7.63
C GLY A 2 14.75 -5.88 -8.40
N MET A 3 14.93 -6.99 -7.69
CA MET A 3 14.78 -8.36 -8.20
C MET A 3 13.46 -8.99 -7.74
N ILE A 4 12.89 -9.91 -8.53
CA ILE A 4 11.65 -10.63 -8.18
C ILE A 4 11.90 -12.14 -8.24
N VAL A 5 11.74 -12.82 -7.10
CA VAL A 5 11.72 -14.29 -7.02
C VAL A 5 10.28 -14.76 -6.98
N ALA A 6 9.88 -15.63 -7.91
CA ALA A 6 8.51 -16.12 -8.01
C ALA A 6 8.37 -17.56 -7.51
N PHE A 7 7.30 -17.81 -6.74
CA PHE A 7 6.90 -19.13 -6.24
C PHE A 7 5.53 -19.50 -6.82
N THR A 8 5.51 -20.37 -7.83
CA THR A 8 4.28 -20.83 -8.49
C THR A 8 3.90 -22.23 -7.98
N PRO A 9 2.66 -22.46 -7.51
CA PRO A 9 2.29 -23.75 -6.95
C PRO A 9 2.35 -24.88 -7.99
N VAL A 10 2.91 -26.03 -7.58
CA VAL A 10 2.82 -27.31 -8.32
C VAL A 10 1.82 -28.23 -7.65
N ASP A 11 1.89 -28.31 -6.33
CA ASP A 11 0.98 -29.07 -5.47
C ASP A 11 0.85 -28.35 -4.10
N LYS A 12 0.29 -28.99 -3.07
CA LYS A 12 0.09 -28.39 -1.75
C LYS A 12 1.39 -28.04 -1.01
N ALA A 13 2.49 -28.73 -1.29
CA ALA A 13 3.76 -28.61 -0.57
C ALA A 13 4.95 -28.26 -1.48
N SER A 14 4.77 -28.22 -2.80
CA SER A 14 5.82 -27.90 -3.76
C SER A 14 5.47 -26.68 -4.63
N ALA A 15 6.48 -25.87 -4.91
CA ALA A 15 6.40 -24.75 -5.83
C ALA A 15 7.51 -24.84 -6.89
N MET A 16 7.26 -24.25 -8.05
CA MET A 16 8.30 -23.85 -8.99
C MET A 16 8.87 -22.52 -8.51
N VAL A 17 10.18 -22.49 -8.26
CA VAL A 17 10.94 -21.26 -8.02
C VAL A 17 11.56 -20.83 -9.33
N SER A 18 11.40 -19.56 -9.67
CA SER A 18 12.05 -18.91 -10.81
C SER A 18 12.52 -17.51 -10.40
N LEU A 19 13.51 -17.00 -11.11
CA LEU A 19 13.90 -15.60 -10.99
C LEU A 19 13.12 -14.86 -12.08
N PHE A 20 12.08 -14.12 -11.71
CA PHE A 20 11.17 -13.51 -12.67
C PHE A 20 11.71 -12.19 -13.23
N LYS A 21 12.51 -11.47 -12.43
CA LYS A 21 13.12 -10.19 -12.82
C LYS A 21 14.42 -9.98 -12.06
N SER A 22 15.40 -9.41 -12.74
CA SER A 22 16.70 -9.04 -12.18
C SER A 22 17.16 -7.70 -12.75
N SER A 23 18.04 -7.00 -12.02
CA SER A 23 18.72 -5.79 -12.52
C SER A 23 19.82 -6.10 -13.52
N VAL A 24 20.24 -7.36 -13.61
CA VAL A 24 21.19 -7.84 -14.62
C VAL A 24 20.71 -9.12 -15.28
N GLU A 25 21.29 -9.40 -16.45
CA GLU A 25 21.10 -10.64 -17.16
C GLU A 25 21.78 -11.79 -16.42
N ILE A 26 21.02 -12.85 -16.15
CA ILE A 26 21.49 -14.07 -15.49
C ILE A 26 21.07 -15.25 -16.37
N GLU A 27 22.03 -16.12 -16.69
CA GLU A 27 21.78 -17.34 -17.44
C GLU A 27 20.71 -18.19 -16.75
N ASP A 28 19.81 -18.77 -17.54
CA ASP A 28 18.71 -19.62 -17.07
C ASP A 28 17.72 -18.96 -16.08
N MET A 29 17.64 -17.62 -16.04
CA MET A 29 16.75 -16.88 -15.14
C MET A 29 15.29 -17.39 -15.15
N ASP A 30 14.78 -17.70 -16.34
CA ASP A 30 13.40 -18.16 -16.55
C ASP A 30 13.21 -19.68 -16.41
N VAL A 31 14.25 -20.46 -16.15
CA VAL A 31 14.15 -21.92 -16.04
C VAL A 31 13.66 -22.30 -14.65
N PRO A 32 12.39 -22.68 -14.47
CA PRO A 32 11.83 -22.86 -13.15
C PRO A 32 12.35 -24.16 -12.52
N ARG A 33 12.62 -24.15 -11.21
CA ARG A 33 13.02 -25.33 -10.45
C ARG A 33 12.00 -25.70 -9.38
N ARG A 34 11.57 -26.97 -9.36
CA ARG A 34 10.71 -27.48 -8.29
C ARG A 34 11.45 -27.50 -6.95
N VAL A 35 10.83 -26.92 -5.94
CA VAL A 35 11.27 -26.98 -4.53
C VAL A 35 10.10 -27.41 -3.65
N VAL A 36 10.41 -28.06 -2.53
CA VAL A 36 9.43 -28.36 -1.48
C VAL A 36 9.47 -27.24 -0.45
N ILE A 37 8.32 -26.62 -0.19
CA ILE A 37 8.11 -25.60 0.83
C ILE A 37 7.62 -26.29 2.09
N LYS A 38 8.37 -26.14 3.18
CA LYS A 38 8.05 -26.70 4.49
C LYS A 38 8.05 -25.58 5.52
N PRO A 39 7.29 -25.72 6.62
CA PRO A 39 7.46 -24.85 7.78
C PRO A 39 8.93 -24.86 8.23
N LEU A 40 9.49 -23.68 8.47
CA LEU A 40 10.87 -23.54 8.92
C LEU A 40 11.02 -24.16 10.32
N GLN A 41 12.16 -24.80 10.57
CA GLN A 41 12.43 -25.52 11.83
C GLN A 41 13.34 -24.74 12.77
N GLY A 42 13.88 -23.59 12.34
CA GLY A 42 14.77 -22.76 13.13
C GLY A 42 14.13 -22.24 14.43
N ALA A 43 14.81 -22.46 15.56
CA ALA A 43 14.36 -22.05 16.88
C ALA A 43 14.29 -20.52 17.03
N ASP A 44 15.20 -19.81 16.37
CA ASP A 44 15.33 -18.35 16.43
C ASP A 44 15.23 -17.70 15.03
N ALA A 45 15.22 -16.37 14.96
CA ALA A 45 15.05 -15.65 13.70
C ALA A 45 16.22 -15.94 12.74
N LYS A 46 17.44 -16.08 13.26
CA LYS A 46 18.64 -16.32 12.46
C LYS A 46 18.58 -17.68 11.78
N ALA A 47 18.31 -18.75 12.54
CA ALA A 47 18.21 -20.10 12.01
C ALA A 47 17.11 -20.22 10.94
N ARG A 48 15.96 -19.53 11.14
CA ARG A 48 14.91 -19.42 10.12
C ARG A 48 15.41 -18.68 8.88
N GLY A 49 16.11 -17.57 9.06
CA GLY A 49 16.72 -16.80 7.99
C GLY A 49 17.73 -17.57 7.14
N GLU A 50 18.59 -18.36 7.79
CA GLU A 50 19.57 -19.23 7.12
C GLU A 50 18.87 -20.36 6.33
N GLU A 51 17.76 -20.88 6.86
CA GLU A 51 16.95 -21.87 6.15
C GLU A 51 16.29 -21.27 4.90
N LEU A 52 15.82 -20.03 4.96
CA LEU A 52 15.33 -19.29 3.78
C LEU A 52 16.43 -19.08 2.75
N ALA A 53 17.62 -18.66 3.18
CA ALA A 53 18.77 -18.51 2.28
C ALA A 53 19.13 -19.84 1.60
N ARG A 54 19.11 -20.95 2.35
CA ARG A 54 19.34 -22.30 1.81
C ARG A 54 18.25 -22.72 0.82
N LEU A 55 16.99 -22.39 1.09
CA LEU A 55 15.86 -22.64 0.18
C LEU A 55 16.06 -21.91 -1.15
N LEU A 56 16.36 -20.61 -1.10
CA LEU A 56 16.62 -19.77 -2.28
C LEU A 56 17.86 -20.25 -3.06
N GLY A 57 18.90 -20.67 -2.33
CA GLY A 57 20.13 -21.23 -2.88
C GLY A 57 19.96 -22.51 -3.71
N ARG A 58 18.81 -23.20 -3.61
CA ARG A 58 18.51 -24.37 -4.46
C ARG A 58 18.29 -23.99 -5.92
N HIS A 59 17.97 -22.74 -6.23
CA HIS A 59 17.83 -22.24 -7.59
C HIS A 59 19.02 -21.33 -7.92
N ARG A 60 19.91 -21.79 -8.82
CA ARG A 60 21.18 -21.11 -9.11
C ARG A 60 21.00 -19.65 -9.56
N PRO A 61 20.09 -19.33 -10.51
CA PRO A 61 19.84 -17.94 -10.90
C PRO A 61 19.38 -17.06 -9.73
N THR A 62 18.47 -17.56 -8.89
CA THR A 62 18.03 -16.83 -7.68
C THR A 62 19.18 -16.57 -6.73
N LYS A 63 20.05 -17.56 -6.48
CA LYS A 63 21.24 -17.36 -5.64
C LYS A 63 22.15 -16.26 -6.20
N GLN A 64 22.46 -16.32 -7.50
CA GLN A 64 23.30 -15.32 -8.16
C GLN A 64 22.71 -13.90 -8.07
N ALA A 65 21.40 -13.77 -8.29
CA ALA A 65 20.70 -12.49 -8.17
C ALA A 65 20.76 -11.93 -6.74
N ILE A 66 20.57 -12.77 -5.73
CA ILE A 66 20.69 -12.36 -4.32
C ILE A 66 22.13 -11.94 -4.01
N ASP A 67 23.12 -12.77 -4.35
CA ASP A 67 24.54 -12.48 -4.08
C ASP A 67 24.94 -11.12 -4.70
N GLN A 68 24.43 -10.83 -5.90
CA GLN A 68 24.67 -9.56 -6.57
C GLN A 68 23.93 -8.38 -5.97
N ALA A 69 22.64 -8.53 -5.64
CA ALA A 69 21.89 -7.50 -4.94
C ALA A 69 22.58 -7.14 -3.62
N LEU A 70 23.11 -8.13 -2.91
CA LEU A 70 23.88 -7.95 -1.67
C LEU A 70 25.32 -7.44 -1.88
N GLY A 71 25.77 -7.32 -3.13
CA GLY A 71 27.07 -6.73 -3.51
C GLY A 71 27.03 -5.20 -3.64
N VAL A 72 25.84 -4.60 -3.53
CA VAL A 72 25.58 -3.16 -3.73
C VAL A 72 26.19 -2.31 -2.58
N ASP A 73 26.87 -1.23 -2.94
CA ASP A 73 27.55 -0.31 -2.00
C ASP A 73 26.57 0.57 -1.22
N ALA A 74 27.02 1.11 -0.07
CA ALA A 74 26.20 1.96 0.80
C ALA A 74 25.67 3.24 0.14
N ASP A 75 26.43 3.80 -0.82
CA ASP A 75 26.09 5.08 -1.46
C ASP A 75 25.20 4.93 -2.70
N THR A 76 24.73 3.72 -2.98
CA THR A 76 23.90 3.44 -4.16
C THR A 76 22.42 3.29 -3.80
N ALA A 77 21.55 3.51 -4.78
CA ALA A 77 20.12 3.40 -4.58
C ALA A 77 19.73 1.97 -4.09
N PRO A 78 18.76 1.84 -3.18
CA PRO A 78 18.35 0.54 -2.66
C PRO A 78 17.99 -0.49 -3.75
N SER A 79 18.43 -1.73 -3.55
CA SER A 79 18.12 -2.90 -4.36
C SER A 79 17.09 -3.77 -3.66
N THR A 80 15.80 -3.41 -3.78
CA THR A 80 14.69 -4.15 -3.17
C THR A 80 14.61 -5.59 -3.68
N ILE A 81 14.37 -6.54 -2.77
CA ILE A 81 14.14 -7.95 -3.05
C ILE A 81 12.64 -8.23 -2.90
N TYR A 82 12.00 -8.63 -3.99
CA TYR A 82 10.59 -8.98 -4.02
C TYR A 82 10.37 -10.48 -4.07
N PHE A 83 9.39 -10.95 -3.32
CA PHE A 83 8.89 -12.32 -3.40
C PHE A 83 7.47 -12.33 -3.97
N ARG A 84 7.29 -12.91 -5.16
CA ARG A 84 5.96 -13.11 -5.77
C ARG A 84 5.39 -14.45 -5.31
N LEU A 85 4.34 -14.40 -4.49
CA LEU A 85 3.89 -15.54 -3.70
C LEU A 85 2.52 -16.02 -4.19
N ALA A 86 2.50 -16.97 -5.13
CA ALA A 86 1.24 -17.56 -5.62
C ALA A 86 0.78 -18.78 -4.81
N MET A 87 1.54 -19.18 -3.79
CA MET A 87 1.31 -20.35 -2.94
C MET A 87 1.17 -19.95 -1.46
N PRO A 88 0.10 -20.35 -0.75
CA PRO A 88 -0.08 -20.05 0.67
C PRO A 88 1.08 -20.51 1.56
N ALA A 89 1.62 -21.71 1.34
CA ALA A 89 2.75 -22.21 2.13
C ALA A 89 4.02 -21.35 1.97
N ALA A 90 4.25 -20.77 0.78
CA ALA A 90 5.34 -19.83 0.56
C ALA A 90 5.03 -18.46 1.19
N ASP A 91 3.77 -18.04 1.16
CA ASP A 91 3.33 -16.79 1.78
C ASP A 91 3.40 -16.82 3.32
N ALA A 92 3.22 -17.99 3.93
CA ALA A 92 3.36 -18.14 5.38
C ALA A 92 4.82 -17.94 5.88
N LEU A 93 5.82 -18.03 5.00
CA LEU A 93 7.23 -17.93 5.39
C LEU A 93 7.61 -16.50 5.81
N PRO A 94 8.50 -16.33 6.80
CA PRO A 94 9.01 -15.05 7.27
C PRO A 94 10.09 -14.50 6.35
N TRP A 95 9.79 -14.15 5.10
CA TRP A 95 10.79 -13.68 4.11
C TRP A 95 11.64 -12.52 4.62
N GLU A 96 11.08 -11.68 5.48
CA GLU A 96 11.73 -10.55 6.12
C GLU A 96 12.87 -10.99 7.07
N GLN A 97 12.86 -12.23 7.56
CA GLN A 97 13.91 -12.83 8.38
C GLN A 97 15.10 -13.37 7.56
N LEU A 98 15.14 -13.18 6.23
CA LEU A 98 16.25 -13.66 5.40
C LEU A 98 17.61 -13.22 5.97
N TYR A 99 18.44 -14.20 6.31
CA TYR A 99 19.77 -14.00 6.90
C TYR A 99 20.84 -14.55 5.96
N VAL A 100 21.80 -13.71 5.58
CA VAL A 100 22.90 -14.09 4.67
C VAL A 100 24.23 -13.66 5.28
N GLU A 101 25.13 -14.60 5.53
CA GLU A 101 26.48 -14.31 6.05
C GLU A 101 27.38 -13.71 4.94
N PRO A 102 28.20 -12.67 5.22
CA PRO A 102 28.37 -11.95 6.49
C PRO A 102 27.48 -10.70 6.63
N ARG A 103 26.43 -10.57 5.81
CA ARG A 103 25.57 -9.38 5.76
C ARG A 103 24.56 -9.30 6.91
N GLY A 104 24.18 -10.42 7.51
CA GLY A 104 23.18 -10.48 8.58
C GLY A 104 21.75 -10.52 8.04
N PHE A 105 20.80 -9.93 8.78
CA PHE A 105 19.40 -9.84 8.37
C PHE A 105 19.21 -8.79 7.28
N VAL A 106 18.85 -9.26 6.09
CA VAL A 106 18.79 -8.42 4.88
C VAL A 106 17.78 -7.28 5.02
N ALA A 107 16.60 -7.54 5.62
CA ALA A 107 15.55 -6.53 5.78
C ALA A 107 15.83 -5.45 6.83
N LEU A 108 16.89 -5.58 7.63
CA LEU A 108 17.35 -4.54 8.56
C LEU A 108 18.32 -3.55 7.92
N ASP A 109 18.80 -3.84 6.70
CA ASP A 109 19.69 -2.96 5.95
C ASP A 109 18.90 -2.16 4.91
N ALA A 110 19.05 -0.83 4.91
CA ALA A 110 18.33 0.06 3.99
C ALA A 110 18.67 -0.18 2.51
N ARG A 111 19.81 -0.83 2.23
CA ARG A 111 20.21 -1.18 0.86
C ARG A 111 19.36 -2.29 0.26
N TRP A 112 18.77 -3.17 1.08
CA TRP A 112 18.07 -4.37 0.61
C TRP A 112 16.68 -4.52 1.23
N PRO A 113 15.75 -3.58 0.99
CA PRO A 113 14.39 -3.72 1.48
C PRO A 113 13.74 -5.00 0.96
N ILE A 114 12.91 -5.63 1.78
CA ILE A 114 12.14 -6.83 1.42
C ILE A 114 10.65 -6.48 1.35
N ALA A 115 10.01 -6.90 0.25
CA ALA A 115 8.57 -6.78 0.02
C ALA A 115 8.02 -8.00 -0.72
N ARG A 116 6.70 -8.13 -0.75
CA ARG A 116 5.98 -9.23 -1.39
C ARG A 116 5.15 -8.69 -2.55
N VAL A 117 5.10 -9.44 -3.65
CA VAL A 117 4.28 -9.13 -4.81
C VAL A 117 3.05 -10.05 -4.80
N ALA A 118 1.88 -9.45 -4.98
CA ALA A 118 0.62 -10.18 -5.03
C ALA A 118 0.61 -11.28 -6.11
N ARG A 119 -0.20 -12.31 -5.87
CA ARG A 119 -0.43 -13.40 -6.82
C ARG A 119 -1.06 -12.87 -8.11
N ARG A 120 -2.16 -12.13 -7.98
CA ARG A 120 -2.87 -11.51 -9.09
C ARG A 120 -2.29 -10.13 -9.33
N VAL A 121 -1.73 -9.93 -10.52
CA VAL A 121 -1.18 -8.65 -10.94
C VAL A 121 -2.31 -7.82 -11.55
N HIS A 122 -2.46 -6.60 -11.07
CA HIS A 122 -3.26 -5.55 -11.69
C HIS A 122 -2.33 -4.44 -12.16
N GLU A 123 -2.72 -3.76 -13.22
CA GLU A 123 -2.05 -2.53 -13.66
C GLU A 123 -2.21 -1.47 -12.56
N VAL A 124 -1.12 -0.82 -12.18
CA VAL A 124 -1.19 0.30 -11.23
C VAL A 124 -1.39 1.57 -12.03
N ALA A 125 -2.64 1.97 -12.18
CA ALA A 125 -2.97 3.22 -12.84
C ALA A 125 -2.18 4.39 -12.22
N GLN A 126 -1.65 5.24 -13.09
CA GLN A 126 -0.93 6.44 -12.69
C GLN A 126 -1.82 7.34 -11.82
N ARG A 127 -1.20 8.08 -10.89
CA ARG A 127 -1.92 8.95 -9.95
C ARG A 127 -1.45 10.38 -10.10
N THR A 128 -2.38 11.29 -10.33
CA THR A 128 -2.10 12.72 -10.21
C THR A 128 -2.00 13.09 -8.74
N PHE A 129 -0.90 13.71 -8.34
CA PHE A 129 -0.80 14.33 -7.03
C PHE A 129 -1.48 15.69 -7.05
N GLU A 130 -2.44 15.85 -6.15
CA GLU A 130 -3.15 17.09 -5.92
C GLU A 130 -3.00 17.43 -4.45
N ALA A 131 -2.33 18.54 -4.16
CA ALA A 131 -2.14 18.98 -2.78
C ALA A 131 -3.50 19.33 -2.13
N PRO A 132 -3.67 19.06 -0.82
CA PRO A 132 -2.70 18.40 0.06
C PRO A 132 -2.70 16.87 -0.10
N LEU A 133 -1.59 16.22 0.31
CA LEU A 133 -1.57 14.78 0.54
C LEU A 133 -2.63 14.42 1.60
N ARG A 134 -3.62 13.61 1.23
CA ARG A 134 -4.70 13.19 2.12
C ARG A 134 -4.32 11.92 2.87
N ILE A 135 -4.16 12.01 4.19
CA ILE A 135 -4.10 10.86 5.08
C ILE A 135 -5.46 10.66 5.71
N VAL A 136 -5.99 9.45 5.65
CA VAL A 136 -7.19 9.06 6.39
C VAL A 136 -6.78 8.05 7.44
N ALA A 137 -7.12 8.31 8.70
CA ALA A 137 -6.83 7.42 9.82
C ALA A 137 -8.10 6.91 10.47
N VAL A 138 -8.36 5.61 10.34
CA VAL A 138 -9.44 4.93 11.05
C VAL A 138 -8.89 4.40 12.36
N LEU A 139 -9.18 5.10 13.46
CA LEU A 139 -8.68 4.79 14.80
C LEU A 139 -9.83 4.24 15.64
N SER A 140 -10.15 2.95 15.47
CA SER A 140 -11.41 2.36 15.93
C SER A 140 -11.22 0.92 16.41
N ALA A 141 -10.26 0.72 17.33
CA ALA A 141 -10.01 -0.57 17.97
C ALA A 141 -10.54 -0.55 19.42
N ALA A 142 -11.54 -1.38 19.73
CA ALA A 142 -12.08 -1.46 21.09
C ALA A 142 -11.00 -1.96 22.07
N ASP A 143 -10.99 -1.46 23.31
CA ASP A 143 -9.99 -1.84 24.33
C ASP A 143 -8.53 -1.51 23.94
N ARG A 144 -8.33 -0.62 22.95
CA ARG A 144 -7.01 -0.11 22.54
C ARG A 144 -7.08 1.41 22.44
N ASP A 145 -6.05 2.07 22.97
CA ASP A 145 -5.93 3.52 22.89
C ASP A 145 -5.39 3.92 21.51
N GLY A 146 -6.16 4.73 20.78
CA GLY A 146 -5.76 5.25 19.47
C GLY A 146 -4.95 6.55 19.54
N VAL A 147 -4.88 7.21 20.70
CA VAL A 147 -4.23 8.52 20.87
C VAL A 147 -2.73 8.47 20.53
N PRO A 148 -1.93 7.47 20.97
CA PRO A 148 -0.51 7.43 20.63
C PRO A 148 -0.24 7.41 19.12
N GLN A 149 -1.07 6.70 18.34
CA GLN A 149 -0.93 6.67 16.88
C GLN A 149 -1.38 7.97 16.22
N LEU A 150 -2.40 8.64 16.77
CA LEU A 150 -2.78 9.99 16.34
C LEU A 150 -1.64 10.98 16.56
N ASP A 151 -1.01 10.96 17.74
CA ASP A 151 0.10 11.87 18.06
C ASP A 151 1.33 11.60 17.16
N ALA A 152 1.62 10.33 16.88
CA ALA A 152 2.67 9.94 15.94
C ALA A 152 2.40 10.47 14.51
N LEU A 153 1.17 10.29 14.02
CA LEU A 153 0.73 10.83 12.73
C LEU A 153 0.86 12.36 12.68
N ALA A 154 0.30 13.06 13.68
CA ALA A 154 0.35 14.52 13.76
C ALA A 154 1.80 15.04 13.77
N THR A 155 2.68 14.39 14.52
CA THR A 155 4.11 14.74 14.57
C THR A 155 4.79 14.60 13.20
N ALA A 156 4.57 13.46 12.52
CA ALA A 156 5.13 13.22 11.19
C ALA A 156 4.59 14.22 10.14
N ILE A 157 3.31 14.57 10.24
CA ILE A 157 2.65 15.56 9.38
C ILE A 157 3.24 16.96 9.56
N VAL A 158 3.45 17.40 10.80
CA VAL A 158 4.11 18.69 11.09
C VAL A 158 5.50 18.73 10.47
N ALA A 159 6.30 17.67 10.65
CA ALA A 159 7.63 17.58 10.06
C ALA A 159 7.60 17.64 8.52
N ALA A 160 6.68 16.93 7.88
CA ALA A 160 6.53 16.94 6.42
C ALA A 160 6.09 18.31 5.88
N ARG A 161 5.18 19.00 6.57
CA ARG A 161 4.76 20.36 6.22
C ARG A 161 5.90 21.36 6.32
N LEU A 162 6.76 21.24 7.34
CA LEU A 162 7.99 22.05 7.45
C LEU A 162 8.97 21.80 6.30
N GLN A 163 8.92 20.63 5.68
CA GLN A 163 9.69 20.28 4.47
C GLN A 163 8.97 20.65 3.16
N GLY A 164 7.84 21.35 3.23
CA GLY A 164 7.10 21.84 2.06
C GLY A 164 6.06 20.88 1.49
N LEU A 165 5.87 19.70 2.08
CA LEU A 165 4.79 18.80 1.67
C LEU A 165 3.49 19.22 2.36
N ALA A 166 2.53 19.75 1.60
CA ALA A 166 1.18 20.01 2.12
C ALA A 166 0.49 18.67 2.43
N VAL A 167 0.13 18.43 3.69
CA VAL A 167 -0.54 17.21 4.14
C VAL A 167 -1.78 17.54 4.96
N GLY A 168 -2.88 16.83 4.77
CA GLY A 168 -4.08 16.88 5.60
C GLY A 168 -4.36 15.52 6.26
N LEU A 169 -4.95 15.55 7.45
CA LEU A 169 -5.37 14.35 8.18
C LEU A 169 -6.89 14.37 8.40
N HIS A 170 -7.53 13.26 8.07
CA HIS A 170 -8.92 13.02 8.40
C HIS A 170 -9.05 11.77 9.26
N VAL A 171 -9.56 11.93 10.48
CA VAL A 171 -9.67 10.85 11.47
C VAL A 171 -11.11 10.34 11.51
N ILE A 172 -11.29 9.03 11.36
CA ILE A 172 -12.57 8.35 11.54
C ILE A 172 -12.47 7.51 12.80
N THR A 173 -13.28 7.80 13.82
CA THR A 173 -13.17 7.11 15.10
C THR A 173 -14.51 6.93 15.82
N GLY A 174 -14.60 5.89 16.65
CA GLY A 174 -15.66 5.76 17.66
C GLY A 174 -15.20 6.23 19.04
N ASP A 175 -13.91 6.50 19.23
CA ASP A 175 -13.30 6.77 20.52
C ASP A 175 -13.44 8.26 20.91
N PRO A 176 -14.13 8.57 22.02
CA PRO A 176 -14.21 9.93 22.53
C PRO A 176 -12.85 10.55 22.86
N ALA A 177 -11.87 9.75 23.30
CA ALA A 177 -10.54 10.24 23.65
C ALA A 177 -9.77 10.72 22.41
N VAL A 178 -9.82 9.96 21.31
CA VAL A 178 -9.24 10.36 20.02
C VAL A 178 -9.93 11.62 19.48
N THR A 179 -11.26 11.71 19.62
CA THR A 179 -12.01 12.91 19.20
C THR A 179 -11.55 14.15 19.95
N ALA A 180 -11.53 14.09 21.29
CA ALA A 180 -11.05 15.18 22.14
C ALA A 180 -9.60 15.55 21.81
N ARG A 181 -8.74 14.56 21.55
CA ARG A 181 -7.36 14.81 21.17
C ARG A 181 -7.21 15.58 19.86
N VAL A 182 -8.03 15.28 18.85
CA VAL A 182 -8.04 16.05 17.59
C VAL A 182 -8.44 17.51 17.85
N GLU A 183 -9.44 17.75 18.70
CA GLU A 183 -9.86 19.11 19.08
C GLU A 183 -8.73 19.87 19.81
N GLU A 184 -7.99 19.20 20.70
CA GLU A 184 -6.85 19.75 21.42
C GLU A 184 -5.66 20.13 20.51
N LEU A 185 -5.43 19.39 19.42
CA LEU A 185 -4.38 19.71 18.46
C LEU A 185 -4.58 21.10 17.83
N ALA A 186 -5.83 21.57 17.75
CA ALA A 186 -6.22 22.86 17.17
C ALA A 186 -5.61 23.13 15.78
N ASP A 187 -5.34 22.07 15.01
CA ASP A 187 -4.71 22.13 13.69
C ASP A 187 -5.80 22.15 12.60
N PRO A 188 -5.90 23.23 11.80
CA PRO A 188 -6.93 23.35 10.76
C PRO A 188 -6.80 22.32 9.63
N GLY A 189 -5.63 21.69 9.48
CA GLY A 189 -5.41 20.60 8.53
C GLY A 189 -5.72 19.21 9.09
N VAL A 190 -6.26 19.12 10.31
CA VAL A 190 -6.70 17.88 10.94
C VAL A 190 -8.21 17.96 11.19
N THR A 191 -8.94 16.95 10.72
CA THR A 191 -10.39 16.84 10.90
C THR A 191 -10.75 15.49 11.52
N VAL A 192 -11.90 15.41 12.19
CA VAL A 192 -12.40 14.17 12.78
C VAL A 192 -13.87 13.98 12.50
N GLU A 193 -14.28 12.74 12.29
CA GLU A 193 -15.68 12.33 12.21
C GLU A 193 -15.94 11.03 12.97
N THR A 194 -17.19 10.84 13.39
CA THR A 194 -17.61 9.61 14.08
C THR A 194 -17.76 8.46 13.08
N ILE A 195 -17.22 7.30 13.41
CA ILE A 195 -17.36 6.09 12.59
C ILE A 195 -18.83 5.64 12.50
N ALA A 196 -19.25 5.24 11.30
CA ALA A 196 -20.56 4.66 11.08
C ALA A 196 -20.77 3.33 11.85
N THR A 197 -22.03 2.92 11.99
CA THR A 197 -22.43 1.81 12.87
C THR A 197 -22.83 0.53 12.12
N ASP A 198 -22.74 0.52 10.79
CA ASP A 198 -22.95 -0.68 9.97
C ASP A 198 -21.82 -0.85 8.94
N PRO A 199 -21.55 -2.10 8.49
CA PRO A 199 -20.39 -2.38 7.65
C PRO A 199 -20.37 -1.61 6.32
N VAL A 200 -21.53 -1.45 5.67
CA VAL A 200 -21.64 -0.79 4.37
C VAL A 200 -21.39 0.70 4.51
N ALA A 201 -21.94 1.32 5.54
CA ALA A 201 -21.69 2.73 5.82
C ALA A 201 -20.23 2.99 6.19
N VAL A 202 -19.58 2.11 6.97
CA VAL A 202 -18.15 2.25 7.30
C VAL A 202 -17.27 2.24 6.05
N VAL A 203 -17.45 1.29 5.13
CA VAL A 203 -16.62 1.26 3.92
C VAL A 203 -16.90 2.43 2.98
N ARG A 204 -18.17 2.89 2.90
CA ARG A 204 -18.53 4.09 2.15
C ARG A 204 -17.88 5.34 2.73
N GLN A 205 -17.87 5.46 4.06
CA GLN A 205 -17.24 6.55 4.79
C GLN A 205 -15.72 6.60 4.48
N ILE A 206 -15.03 5.47 4.61
CA ILE A 206 -13.60 5.35 4.30
C ILE A 206 -13.32 5.71 2.83
N ALA A 207 -14.11 5.18 1.89
CA ALA A 207 -13.93 5.45 0.47
C ALA A 207 -14.23 6.91 0.08
N ALA A 208 -15.23 7.53 0.73
CA ALA A 208 -15.60 8.92 0.50
C ALA A 208 -14.50 9.90 0.93
N ALA A 209 -13.68 9.52 1.91
CA ALA A 209 -12.56 10.32 2.39
C ALA A 209 -11.37 10.39 1.40
N ARG A 210 -11.35 9.55 0.34
CA ARG A 210 -10.39 9.60 -0.79
C ARG A 210 -8.92 9.70 -0.35
N ALA A 211 -8.54 8.81 0.57
CA ALA A 211 -7.18 8.76 1.10
C ALA A 211 -6.14 8.58 -0.02
N HIS A 212 -5.00 9.27 0.07
CA HIS A 212 -3.77 8.80 -0.57
C HIS A 212 -3.11 7.74 0.31
N LEU A 213 -3.02 7.99 1.62
CA LEU A 213 -2.54 7.03 2.61
C LEU A 213 -3.68 6.69 3.58
N LEU A 214 -4.05 5.41 3.68
CA LEU A 214 -5.10 4.95 4.60
C LEU A 214 -4.47 4.19 5.77
N HIS A 215 -4.60 4.74 6.97
CA HIS A 215 -4.21 4.08 8.22
C HIS A 215 -5.42 3.41 8.86
N VAL A 216 -5.29 2.15 9.30
CA VAL A 216 -6.38 1.42 9.93
C VAL A 216 -5.90 0.74 11.21
N LEU A 217 -6.28 1.32 12.35
CA LEU A 217 -6.18 0.71 13.68
C LEU A 217 -7.54 0.13 14.06
N CYS A 218 -7.65 -1.19 13.98
CA CYS A 218 -8.85 -1.95 14.33
C CYS A 218 -8.43 -3.35 14.82
N HIS A 219 -9.41 -4.21 15.11
CA HIS A 219 -9.11 -5.63 15.34
C HIS A 219 -9.13 -6.39 14.01
N GLY A 220 -8.08 -7.17 13.75
CA GLY A 220 -8.10 -8.18 12.69
C GLY A 220 -8.89 -9.42 13.14
N GLY A 221 -9.38 -10.21 12.19
CA GLY A 221 -10.02 -11.49 12.48
C GLY A 221 -11.00 -11.91 11.41
N TYR A 222 -12.16 -12.41 11.86
CA TYR A 222 -13.21 -12.92 11.00
C TYR A 222 -14.45 -12.01 11.06
N ALA A 223 -14.97 -11.61 9.90
CA ALA A 223 -16.24 -10.91 9.80
C ALA A 223 -17.45 -11.87 9.96
N ALA A 224 -17.26 -13.13 9.59
CA ALA A 224 -18.19 -14.24 9.77
C ALA A 224 -17.39 -15.56 9.79
N PRO A 225 -17.97 -16.71 10.20
CA PRO A 225 -17.27 -18.00 10.15
C PRO A 225 -16.66 -18.25 8.76
N GLY A 226 -15.32 -18.33 8.69
CA GLY A 226 -14.58 -18.55 7.45
C GLY A 226 -14.39 -17.32 6.55
N VAL A 227 -14.90 -16.15 6.94
CA VAL A 227 -14.76 -14.89 6.18
C VAL A 227 -13.80 -13.97 6.91
N MET A 228 -12.60 -13.77 6.37
CA MET A 228 -11.63 -12.81 6.90
C MET A 228 -12.21 -11.38 6.87
N GLY A 229 -11.87 -10.60 7.87
CA GLY A 229 -12.34 -9.22 7.97
C GLY A 229 -11.64 -8.38 9.02
N LEU A 230 -12.18 -7.18 9.18
CA LEU A 230 -11.75 -6.17 10.13
C LEU A 230 -12.94 -5.78 10.99
N SER A 231 -12.71 -5.64 12.30
CA SER A 231 -13.74 -5.32 13.29
C SER A 231 -13.50 -3.94 13.87
N PHE A 232 -14.44 -3.04 13.58
CA PHE A 232 -14.40 -1.63 13.96
C PHE A 232 -15.28 -1.34 15.19
N ALA A 233 -14.73 -0.55 16.10
CA ALA A 233 -15.37 -0.15 17.34
C ALA A 233 -16.15 1.16 17.20
N THR A 234 -17.44 1.10 17.47
CA THR A 234 -18.31 2.29 17.52
C THR A 234 -18.18 2.98 18.86
N ARG A 235 -18.74 4.20 18.97
CA ARG A 235 -18.83 4.91 20.26
C ARG A 235 -19.46 4.09 21.38
N ARG A 236 -20.43 3.24 21.05
CA ARG A 236 -21.06 2.33 22.02
C ARG A 236 -20.07 1.30 22.58
N ASP A 237 -19.13 0.84 21.77
CA ASP A 237 -18.14 -0.16 22.17
C ASP A 237 -17.15 0.42 23.18
N PHE A 238 -16.66 1.64 22.95
CA PHE A 238 -15.81 2.36 23.91
C PHE A 238 -16.53 2.66 25.22
N LEU A 239 -17.76 3.18 25.17
CA LEU A 239 -18.55 3.47 26.37
C LEU A 239 -18.87 2.22 27.20
N SER A 240 -19.05 1.08 26.54
CA SER A 240 -19.30 -0.21 27.21
C SER A 240 -18.03 -1.00 27.54
N ARG A 241 -16.84 -0.47 27.20
CA ARG A 241 -15.54 -1.17 27.35
C ARG A 241 -15.55 -2.55 26.71
N ALA A 242 -16.13 -2.66 25.50
CA ALA A 242 -16.13 -3.90 24.75
C ALA A 242 -14.70 -4.32 24.40
N LYS A 243 -14.45 -5.63 24.34
CA LYS A 243 -13.14 -6.19 23.97
C LYS A 243 -12.89 -6.24 22.47
N ALA A 244 -13.94 -6.08 21.66
CA ALA A 244 -13.86 -6.08 20.21
C ALA A 244 -14.89 -5.10 19.64
N GLY A 245 -14.61 -4.61 18.43
CA GLY A 245 -15.55 -3.80 17.67
C GLY A 245 -16.73 -4.62 17.15
N ARG A 246 -17.93 -4.04 17.11
CA ARG A 246 -19.14 -4.74 16.64
C ARG A 246 -19.37 -4.66 15.14
N VAL A 247 -18.72 -3.73 14.45
CA VAL A 247 -18.92 -3.54 13.01
C VAL A 247 -17.87 -4.36 12.26
N ALA A 248 -18.29 -5.51 11.75
CA ALA A 248 -17.45 -6.43 11.00
C ALA A 248 -17.52 -6.13 9.49
N VAL A 249 -16.37 -5.82 8.89
CA VAL A 249 -16.24 -5.57 7.45
C VAL A 249 -15.41 -6.70 6.83
N SER A 250 -15.93 -7.36 5.80
CA SER A 250 -15.16 -8.38 5.07
C SER A 250 -14.06 -7.74 4.20
N VAL A 251 -13.00 -8.50 3.92
CA VAL A 251 -11.93 -8.03 3.03
C VAL A 251 -12.47 -7.69 1.64
N ASP A 252 -13.38 -8.48 1.09
CA ASP A 252 -14.01 -8.22 -0.21
C ASP A 252 -14.77 -6.89 -0.24
N MET A 253 -15.51 -6.58 0.84
CA MET A 253 -16.25 -5.34 0.97
C MET A 253 -15.31 -4.13 1.06
N MET A 254 -14.22 -4.25 1.82
CA MET A 254 -13.19 -3.22 1.91
C MET A 254 -12.50 -3.03 0.55
N ALA A 255 -12.08 -4.12 -0.10
CA ALA A 255 -11.44 -4.09 -1.41
C ALA A 255 -12.33 -3.40 -2.46
N ALA A 256 -13.62 -3.76 -2.53
CA ALA A 256 -14.57 -3.16 -3.45
C ALA A 256 -14.74 -1.65 -3.22
N ALA A 257 -14.71 -1.19 -1.96
CA ALA A 257 -14.83 0.22 -1.63
C ALA A 257 -13.56 1.02 -1.96
N LEU A 258 -12.37 0.42 -1.77
CA LEU A 258 -11.09 1.05 -2.07
C LEU A 258 -10.76 1.03 -3.58
N LYS A 259 -11.34 0.08 -4.32
CA LYS A 259 -11.17 -0.09 -5.77
C LYS A 259 -12.04 0.91 -6.54
N ARG A 260 -11.60 2.16 -6.63
CA ARG A 260 -12.18 3.21 -7.50
C ARG A 260 -11.30 3.43 -8.72
N GLU A 261 -11.11 2.35 -9.49
CA GLU A 261 -10.20 2.29 -10.64
C GLU A 261 -10.61 3.21 -11.79
N ASP A 262 -11.91 3.42 -11.99
CA ASP A 262 -12.46 4.27 -13.04
C ASP A 262 -12.05 5.75 -12.91
N GLN A 263 -11.58 6.17 -11.73
CA GLN A 263 -11.22 7.57 -11.46
C GLN A 263 -9.80 7.75 -10.92
N GLY A 264 -9.06 6.65 -10.70
CA GLY A 264 -7.74 6.72 -10.06
C GLY A 264 -7.76 7.32 -8.64
N GLU A 265 -8.89 7.22 -7.94
CA GLU A 265 -9.14 7.89 -6.65
C GLU A 265 -8.91 7.01 -5.41
N GLY A 266 -8.47 5.76 -5.60
CA GLY A 266 -8.17 4.84 -4.49
C GLY A 266 -6.87 5.18 -3.75
N PRO A 267 -6.65 4.60 -2.55
CA PRO A 267 -5.43 4.79 -1.79
C PRO A 267 -4.20 4.30 -2.55
N TRP A 268 -3.10 5.01 -2.34
CA TRP A 268 -1.76 4.65 -2.82
C TRP A 268 -1.14 3.56 -1.96
N LEU A 269 -1.43 3.63 -0.66
CA LEU A 269 -0.95 2.70 0.35
C LEU A 269 -2.01 2.57 1.45
N VAL A 270 -2.24 1.34 1.90
CA VAL A 270 -3.01 1.03 3.11
C VAL A 270 -2.07 0.49 4.19
N VAL A 271 -2.17 0.98 5.41
CA VAL A 271 -1.43 0.50 6.58
C VAL A 271 -2.42 -0.12 7.56
N LEU A 272 -2.41 -1.44 7.67
CA LEU A 272 -3.24 -2.20 8.60
C LEU A 272 -2.48 -2.38 9.92
N ALA A 273 -2.64 -1.43 10.84
CA ALA A 273 -2.16 -1.52 12.22
C ALA A 273 -3.09 -2.44 13.06
N ALA A 274 -3.32 -3.66 12.57
CA ALA A 274 -4.21 -4.64 13.15
C ALA A 274 -3.56 -6.03 13.14
N CYS A 275 -3.83 -6.81 14.19
CA CYS A 275 -3.22 -8.13 14.38
C CYS A 275 -3.54 -9.09 13.23
N GLU A 276 -2.55 -9.91 12.87
CA GLU A 276 -2.68 -11.02 11.92
C GLU A 276 -3.17 -10.65 10.51
N THR A 277 -3.18 -9.37 10.16
CA THR A 277 -3.59 -8.90 8.82
C THR A 277 -2.64 -9.31 7.70
N ALA A 278 -1.42 -9.73 8.03
CA ALA A 278 -0.46 -10.36 7.12
C ALA A 278 -0.20 -11.84 7.44
N ASN A 279 -1.01 -12.47 8.31
CA ASN A 279 -0.90 -13.91 8.58
C ASN A 279 -1.43 -14.73 7.40
N ALA A 280 -0.57 -15.52 6.76
CA ALA A 280 -0.90 -16.33 5.59
C ALA A 280 -0.85 -17.86 5.85
N ALA A 281 -0.89 -18.29 7.12
CA ALA A 281 -0.68 -19.69 7.49
C ALA A 281 -1.81 -20.63 7.01
N ALA A 282 -3.08 -20.18 7.07
CA ALA A 282 -4.25 -21.00 6.73
C ALA A 282 -4.93 -20.59 5.41
N ALA A 283 -4.91 -19.30 5.11
CA ALA A 283 -5.52 -18.69 3.93
C ALA A 283 -4.65 -17.48 3.53
N PRO A 284 -4.82 -16.92 2.32
CA PRO A 284 -4.23 -15.63 1.99
C PRO A 284 -4.56 -14.57 3.05
N SER A 285 -3.57 -13.77 3.41
CA SER A 285 -3.73 -12.73 4.43
C SER A 285 -4.62 -11.58 3.93
N THR A 286 -5.23 -10.82 4.86
CA THR A 286 -6.04 -9.63 4.52
C THR A 286 -5.24 -8.63 3.65
N ALA A 287 -3.98 -8.37 4.00
CA ALA A 287 -3.12 -7.49 3.24
C ALA A 287 -2.86 -8.02 1.81
N HIS A 288 -2.58 -9.31 1.67
CA HIS A 288 -2.42 -9.93 0.36
C HIS A 288 -3.72 -9.85 -0.46
N GLU A 289 -4.88 -10.14 0.13
CA GLU A 289 -6.16 -10.12 -0.59
C GLU A 289 -6.60 -8.72 -1.05
N LEU A 290 -6.31 -7.68 -0.26
CA LEU A 290 -6.53 -6.29 -0.70
C LEU A 290 -5.68 -5.97 -1.94
N VAL A 291 -4.41 -6.36 -1.95
CA VAL A 291 -3.56 -6.17 -3.15
C VAL A 291 -4.02 -7.08 -4.29
N ASN A 292 -4.34 -8.36 -4.06
CA ASN A 292 -4.92 -9.25 -5.08
C ASN A 292 -6.24 -8.71 -5.68
N SER A 293 -6.90 -7.78 -4.99
CA SER A 293 -8.13 -7.14 -5.47
C SER A 293 -7.91 -5.84 -6.26
N GLY A 294 -6.69 -5.29 -6.25
CA GLY A 294 -6.31 -4.10 -7.02
C GLY A 294 -5.81 -2.93 -6.16
N VAL A 295 -5.75 -3.05 -4.83
CA VAL A 295 -5.08 -2.03 -4.00
C VAL A 295 -3.58 -2.01 -4.36
N PRO A 296 -2.96 -0.85 -4.61
CA PRO A 296 -1.56 -0.81 -5.08
C PRO A 296 -0.55 -1.39 -4.08
N ALA A 297 -0.72 -1.07 -2.80
CA ALA A 297 0.18 -1.50 -1.74
C ALA A 297 -0.54 -1.59 -0.39
N VAL A 298 -0.19 -2.59 0.42
CA VAL A 298 -0.72 -2.77 1.77
C VAL A 298 0.38 -3.25 2.71
N ILE A 299 0.52 -2.58 3.86
CA ILE A 299 1.30 -3.05 5.00
C ILE A 299 0.36 -3.74 5.99
N GLY A 300 0.70 -4.94 6.45
CA GLY A 300 -0.03 -5.65 7.50
C GLY A 300 0.91 -6.30 8.51
N MET A 301 0.33 -6.86 9.58
CA MET A 301 1.07 -7.48 10.68
C MET A 301 0.91 -9.01 10.65
N ARG A 302 2.03 -9.76 10.70
CA ARG A 302 1.99 -11.23 10.60
C ARG A 302 1.39 -11.93 11.81
N ARG A 303 1.52 -11.34 12.99
CA ARG A 303 1.12 -11.95 14.27
C ARG A 303 0.23 -11.02 15.08
N VAL A 304 -0.15 -11.50 16.26
CA VAL A 304 -0.67 -10.64 17.32
C VAL A 304 0.48 -9.75 17.78
N VAL A 305 0.30 -8.44 17.60
CA VAL A 305 1.28 -7.42 17.99
C VAL A 305 0.72 -6.67 19.18
N ASP A 306 1.57 -6.44 20.18
CA ASP A 306 1.25 -5.59 21.32
C ASP A 306 0.96 -4.15 20.85
N LEU A 307 0.06 -3.45 21.55
CA LEU A 307 -0.33 -2.10 21.16
C LEU A 307 0.89 -1.16 21.14
N SER A 308 1.78 -1.26 22.13
CA SER A 308 2.99 -0.41 22.19
C SER A 308 3.90 -0.62 20.98
N ALA A 309 3.99 -1.85 20.45
CA ALA A 309 4.77 -2.15 19.26
C ALA A 309 4.12 -1.57 17.99
N THR A 310 2.79 -1.58 17.89
CA THR A 310 2.10 -0.91 16.77
C THR A 310 2.21 0.62 16.84
N ASP A 311 2.26 1.19 18.04
CA ASP A 311 2.44 2.63 18.24
C ASP A 311 3.87 3.06 17.88
N ALA A 312 4.86 2.30 18.33
CA ALA A 312 6.26 2.49 17.95
C ALA A 312 6.46 2.33 16.43
N PHE A 313 5.81 1.34 15.82
CA PHE A 313 5.79 1.17 14.37
C PHE A 313 5.24 2.43 13.67
N CYS A 314 4.08 2.93 14.10
CA CYS A 314 3.46 4.13 13.55
C CYS A 314 4.39 5.35 13.61
N ALA A 315 5.02 5.58 14.78
CA ALA A 315 5.96 6.68 15.00
C ALA A 315 7.21 6.63 14.12
N ARG A 316 7.57 5.46 13.58
CA ARG A 316 8.76 5.29 12.72
C ARG A 316 8.42 5.19 11.24
N VAL A 317 7.28 4.62 10.88
CA VAL A 317 6.92 4.40 9.47
C VAL A 317 6.47 5.69 8.78
N TYR A 318 5.69 6.55 9.44
CA TYR A 318 5.13 7.73 8.78
C TYR A 318 6.16 8.78 8.37
N PRO A 319 7.21 9.07 9.17
CA PRO A 319 8.30 9.92 8.69
C PRO A 319 8.91 9.43 7.38
N GLU A 320 9.17 8.12 7.24
CA GLU A 320 9.72 7.52 6.02
C GLU A 320 8.74 7.64 4.85
N LEU A 321 7.45 7.28 5.07
CA LEU A 321 6.43 7.36 4.03
C LEU A 321 6.26 8.79 3.50
N LEU A 322 6.24 9.78 4.38
CA LEU A 322 6.08 11.18 3.99
C LEU A 322 7.33 11.74 3.30
N ALA A 323 8.52 11.33 3.72
CA ALA A 323 9.76 11.69 3.03
C ALA A 323 9.80 11.12 1.60
N MET A 324 9.36 9.87 1.41
CA MET A 324 9.26 9.25 0.08
C MET A 324 8.28 9.98 -0.82
N VAL A 325 7.10 10.33 -0.31
CA VAL A 325 6.12 11.11 -1.07
C VAL A 325 6.67 12.49 -1.40
N ALA A 326 7.27 13.18 -0.42
CA ALA A 326 7.88 14.50 -0.63
C ALA A 326 8.94 14.47 -1.74
N ALA A 327 9.84 13.49 -1.69
CA ALA A 327 10.87 13.30 -2.72
C ALA A 327 10.27 13.05 -4.11
N ALA A 328 9.24 12.19 -4.18
CA ALA A 328 8.56 11.89 -5.44
C ALA A 328 7.81 13.11 -6.01
N VAL A 329 7.16 13.93 -5.18
CA VAL A 329 6.39 15.08 -5.69
C VAL A 329 7.25 16.32 -5.96
N ALA A 330 8.41 16.46 -5.30
CA ALA A 330 9.33 17.59 -5.46
C ALA A 330 10.37 17.38 -6.57
N ALA A 331 10.46 16.19 -7.15
CA ALA A 331 11.46 15.87 -8.16
C ALA A 331 11.31 16.79 -9.38
N ALA A 332 12.34 17.60 -9.63
CA ALA A 332 12.41 18.55 -10.73
C ALA A 332 13.30 18.05 -11.87
N ASP A 333 13.40 16.73 -12.05
CA ASP A 333 14.26 16.09 -13.06
C ASP A 333 13.71 16.18 -14.50
N GLY A 334 12.61 16.91 -14.70
CA GLY A 334 11.92 17.05 -15.97
C GLY A 334 11.07 15.83 -16.36
N SER A 335 11.10 14.75 -15.58
CA SER A 335 10.16 13.65 -15.73
C SER A 335 8.79 14.09 -15.24
N PRO A 336 7.72 13.90 -16.00
CA PRO A 336 6.37 14.12 -15.50
C PRO A 336 5.95 13.06 -14.46
N HIS A 337 6.59 11.89 -14.45
CA HIS A 337 6.20 10.77 -13.60
C HIS A 337 7.33 10.38 -12.65
N HIS A 338 6.99 10.26 -11.37
CA HIS A 338 7.92 9.85 -10.33
C HIS A 338 7.42 8.57 -9.68
N ARG A 339 8.33 7.62 -9.54
CA ARG A 339 8.05 6.34 -8.88
C ARG A 339 8.09 6.52 -7.37
N ILE A 340 7.09 5.96 -6.69
CA ILE A 340 7.18 5.73 -5.25
C ILE A 340 7.54 4.26 -5.00
N GLU A 341 8.64 4.05 -4.27
CA GLU A 341 9.08 2.74 -3.82
C GLU A 341 8.82 2.60 -2.31
N TRP A 342 7.83 1.81 -1.92
CA TRP A 342 7.38 1.71 -0.53
C TRP A 342 8.25 0.81 0.36
N ALA A 343 8.99 -0.14 -0.22
CA ALA A 343 9.71 -1.14 0.59
C ALA A 343 10.73 -0.55 1.60
N PRO A 344 11.53 0.49 1.27
CA PRO A 344 12.47 1.07 2.22
C PRO A 344 11.79 1.71 3.45
N ALA A 345 10.50 2.04 3.40
CA ALA A 345 9.81 2.67 4.53
C ALA A 345 9.69 1.73 5.74
N LEU A 346 9.91 0.43 5.54
CA LEU A 346 9.91 -0.56 6.61
C LEU A 346 11.27 -0.71 7.30
N THR A 347 12.36 -0.12 6.80
CA THR A 347 13.68 -0.31 7.42
C THR A 347 13.77 0.34 8.80
N ALA A 348 13.41 1.62 8.92
CA ALA A 348 13.44 2.35 10.20
C ALA A 348 12.57 1.70 11.30
N PRO A 349 11.29 1.34 11.06
CA PRO A 349 10.50 0.65 12.08
C PRO A 349 11.06 -0.73 12.45
N ARG A 350 11.64 -1.47 11.50
CA ARG A 350 12.27 -2.77 11.77
C ARG A 350 13.51 -2.63 12.65
N LEU A 351 14.38 -1.68 12.35
CA LEU A 351 15.55 -1.38 13.17
C LEU A 351 15.16 -0.99 14.60
N ALA A 352 14.14 -0.14 14.75
CA ALA A 352 13.65 0.26 16.06
C ALA A 352 13.07 -0.93 16.85
N ALA A 353 12.34 -1.84 16.19
CA ALA A 353 11.76 -3.02 16.81
C ALA A 353 12.76 -4.16 17.04
N ALA A 354 13.87 -4.20 16.30
CA ALA A 354 14.91 -5.22 16.43
C ALA A 354 15.73 -5.07 17.72
N GLY A 355 15.78 -3.87 18.28
CA GLY A 355 16.52 -3.58 19.50
C GLY A 355 18.00 -3.98 19.39
N GLY A 356 18.49 -4.71 20.39
CA GLY A 356 19.89 -5.15 20.46
C GLY A 356 20.18 -6.54 19.88
N GLU A 357 19.20 -7.46 19.91
CA GLU A 357 19.39 -8.87 19.51
C GLU A 357 18.31 -9.34 18.52
N PRO A 358 18.37 -8.95 17.23
CA PRO A 358 17.39 -9.35 16.22
C PRO A 358 17.34 -10.87 15.93
N ALA A 359 18.32 -11.63 16.43
CA ALA A 359 18.34 -13.08 16.30
C ALA A 359 17.35 -13.75 17.26
N SER A 360 17.27 -13.28 18.51
CA SER A 360 16.42 -13.83 19.57
C SER A 360 15.01 -13.24 19.55
N GLU A 361 14.88 -11.97 19.16
CA GLU A 361 13.60 -11.28 19.00
C GLU A 361 13.24 -11.15 17.52
N ASP A 362 12.04 -11.59 17.13
CA ASP A 362 11.61 -11.55 15.73
C ASP A 362 10.39 -10.65 15.47
N GLY A 363 9.95 -9.91 16.49
CA GLY A 363 8.86 -8.92 16.42
C GLY A 363 9.07 -7.86 15.33
N TRP A 364 10.33 -7.51 15.06
CA TRP A 364 10.70 -6.62 13.98
C TRP A 364 10.25 -7.12 12.60
N SER A 365 10.09 -8.43 12.40
CA SER A 365 9.68 -9.02 11.13
C SER A 365 8.15 -9.08 10.92
N ASP A 366 7.36 -8.55 11.87
CA ASP A 366 5.89 -8.59 11.79
C ASP A 366 5.30 -7.68 10.71
N PRO A 367 5.80 -6.44 10.49
CA PRO A 367 5.34 -5.60 9.39
C PRO A 367 5.77 -6.16 8.04
N VAL A 368 4.78 -6.49 7.22
CA VAL A 368 4.95 -7.03 5.87
C VAL A 368 4.29 -6.10 4.87
N LEU A 369 5.02 -5.77 3.82
CA LEU A 369 4.51 -5.02 2.68
C LEU A 369 4.15 -5.97 1.53
N TYR A 370 2.90 -5.93 1.09
CA TYR A 370 2.44 -6.47 -0.18
C TYR A 370 2.27 -5.32 -1.18
N VAL A 371 2.68 -5.54 -2.43
CA VAL A 371 2.55 -4.58 -3.54
C VAL A 371 2.07 -5.26 -4.82
N GLN A 372 1.54 -4.46 -5.75
CA GLN A 372 1.46 -4.86 -7.16
C GLN A 372 2.84 -5.01 -7.78
N GLN A 373 2.92 -5.72 -8.90
CA GLN A 373 4.19 -5.90 -9.62
C GLN A 373 4.70 -4.58 -10.23
N GLU A 374 3.78 -3.74 -10.68
CA GLU A 374 4.10 -2.40 -11.18
C GLU A 374 4.18 -1.40 -10.03
N HIS A 375 5.08 -0.44 -10.17
CA HIS A 375 5.24 0.59 -9.16
C HIS A 375 4.15 1.65 -9.31
N LEU A 376 3.77 2.24 -8.19
CA LEU A 376 2.98 3.46 -8.20
C LEU A 376 3.79 4.59 -8.87
N LEU A 377 3.23 5.13 -9.95
CA LEU A 377 3.72 6.34 -10.58
C LEU A 377 2.83 7.50 -10.19
N VAL A 378 3.45 8.53 -9.64
CA VAL A 378 2.81 9.78 -9.27
C VAL A 378 3.21 10.86 -10.27
N TYR A 379 2.22 11.57 -10.79
CA TYR A 379 2.37 12.71 -11.67
C TYR A 379 2.10 13.98 -10.87
N THR A 380 3.10 14.86 -10.75
CA THR A 380 2.88 16.21 -10.23
C THR A 380 2.72 17.14 -11.43
N PRO A 381 1.55 17.73 -11.66
CA PRO A 381 1.41 18.73 -12.70
C PRO A 381 2.42 19.85 -12.42
N ALA A 382 3.32 20.12 -13.38
CA ALA A 382 4.25 21.24 -13.29
C ALA A 382 3.47 22.50 -12.89
N ALA A 383 3.96 23.23 -11.87
CA ALA A 383 3.35 24.40 -11.22
C ALA A 383 2.04 24.79 -11.88
N ALA A 384 0.96 24.16 -11.37
CA ALA A 384 -0.31 24.00 -12.07
C ALA A 384 -0.59 25.19 -12.97
N ASP A 385 -0.54 24.94 -14.28
CA ASP A 385 -1.41 25.70 -15.14
C ASP A 385 -2.80 25.59 -14.50
N PRO A 386 -3.36 26.70 -14.00
CA PRO A 386 -4.60 26.68 -13.21
C PRO A 386 -5.75 26.06 -14.00
N HIS A 387 -5.58 25.95 -15.31
CA HIS A 387 -6.54 25.35 -16.21
C HIS A 387 -6.20 23.94 -16.70
N ALA A 388 -5.15 23.28 -16.21
CA ALA A 388 -4.79 21.93 -16.67
C ALA A 388 -5.94 20.92 -16.53
N ARG A 389 -6.66 20.94 -15.40
CA ARG A 389 -7.85 20.10 -15.17
C ARG A 389 -9.01 20.48 -16.09
N GLU A 390 -9.22 21.79 -16.26
CA GLU A 390 -10.26 22.31 -17.13
C GLU A 390 -9.99 21.89 -18.59
N ARG A 391 -8.75 21.99 -19.07
CA ARG A 391 -8.34 21.49 -20.40
C ARG A 391 -8.49 19.99 -20.53
N ALA A 392 -8.07 19.21 -19.54
CA ALA A 392 -8.23 17.76 -19.59
C ALA A 392 -9.71 17.37 -19.71
N ALA A 393 -10.57 17.94 -18.86
CA ALA A 393 -12.01 17.72 -18.92
C ALA A 393 -12.63 18.18 -20.25
N LEU A 394 -12.20 19.33 -20.78
CA LEU A 394 -12.64 19.82 -22.09
C LEU A 394 -12.18 18.90 -23.24
N ARG A 395 -10.96 18.36 -23.18
CA ARG A 395 -10.42 17.43 -24.18
C ARG A 395 -11.14 16.09 -24.16
N ASP A 396 -11.37 15.51 -22.98
CA ASP A 396 -12.09 14.24 -22.84
C ASP A 396 -13.52 14.36 -23.38
N ARG A 397 -14.21 15.44 -22.99
CA ARG A 397 -15.57 15.73 -23.46
C ARG A 397 -15.61 16.01 -24.95
N LEU A 398 -14.64 16.74 -25.49
CA LEU A 398 -14.52 16.96 -26.93
C LEU A 398 -14.32 15.64 -27.68
N ALA A 399 -13.43 14.77 -27.20
CA ALA A 399 -13.17 13.46 -27.80
C ALA A 399 -14.41 12.57 -27.80
N GLU A 400 -15.19 12.58 -26.71
CA GLU A 400 -16.48 11.88 -26.62
C GLU A 400 -17.46 12.35 -27.70
N TYR A 401 -17.67 13.66 -27.83
CA TYR A 401 -18.57 14.22 -28.84
C TYR A 401 -18.07 14.02 -30.27
N GLU A 402 -16.76 14.09 -30.50
CA GLU A 402 -16.16 13.80 -31.81
C GLU A 402 -16.29 12.32 -32.19
N LEU A 403 -16.18 11.41 -31.22
CA LEU A 403 -16.45 9.99 -31.43
C LEU A 403 -17.93 9.75 -31.74
N PHE A 404 -18.84 10.36 -30.97
CA PHE A 404 -20.27 10.27 -31.21
C PHE A 404 -20.66 10.83 -32.58
N ALA A 405 -20.08 11.97 -32.99
CA ALA A 405 -20.32 12.53 -34.32
C ALA A 405 -19.92 11.57 -35.45
N LYS A 406 -18.87 10.76 -35.26
CA LYS A 406 -18.46 9.74 -36.24
C LYS A 406 -19.43 8.56 -36.36
N THR A 407 -20.31 8.33 -35.37
CA THR A 407 -21.31 7.25 -35.42
C THR A 407 -22.65 7.69 -36.02
N LEU A 408 -22.86 9.00 -36.21
CA LEU A 408 -24.09 9.52 -36.81
C LEU A 408 -24.08 9.35 -38.34
N ASP A 409 -25.13 8.73 -38.89
CA ASP A 409 -25.36 8.70 -40.34
C ASP A 409 -26.19 9.93 -40.76
N PRO A 410 -25.66 10.80 -41.65
CA PRO A 410 -26.36 12.01 -42.09
C PRO A 410 -27.71 11.77 -42.79
N ARG A 411 -27.97 10.57 -43.29
CA ARG A 411 -29.20 10.24 -44.01
C ARG A 411 -30.34 9.81 -43.08
N SER A 412 -30.00 9.16 -41.98
CA SER A 412 -30.96 8.56 -41.05
C SER A 412 -31.06 9.30 -39.71
N THR A 413 -30.04 10.08 -39.33
CA THR A 413 -30.04 10.87 -38.10
C THR A 413 -30.86 12.15 -38.30
N PRO A 414 -31.82 12.49 -37.41
CA PRO A 414 -32.52 13.76 -37.43
C PRO A 414 -31.56 14.95 -37.48
N LYS A 415 -31.87 15.94 -38.32
CA LYS A 415 -31.00 17.11 -38.56
C LYS A 415 -30.74 17.91 -37.29
N GLU A 416 -31.70 17.93 -36.37
CA GLU A 416 -31.63 18.63 -35.10
C GLU A 416 -30.56 18.02 -34.17
N ILE A 417 -30.38 16.68 -34.22
CA ILE A 417 -29.37 15.97 -33.42
C ILE A 417 -27.97 16.28 -33.98
N ILE A 418 -27.79 16.20 -35.30
CA ILE A 418 -26.52 16.55 -35.96
C ILE A 418 -26.14 18.00 -35.66
N ALA A 419 -27.11 18.93 -35.74
CA ALA A 419 -26.89 20.34 -35.43
C ALA A 419 -26.49 20.54 -33.96
N THR A 420 -27.10 19.82 -33.02
CA THR A 420 -26.79 19.90 -31.59
C THR A 420 -25.37 19.42 -31.29
N VAL A 421 -24.98 18.25 -31.81
CA VAL A 421 -23.63 17.69 -31.62
C VAL A 421 -22.56 18.61 -32.23
N THR A 422 -22.80 19.13 -33.43
CA THR A 422 -21.89 20.06 -34.11
C THR A 422 -21.70 21.36 -33.31
N LYS A 423 -22.80 21.90 -32.77
CA LYS A 423 -22.78 23.10 -31.92
C LYS A 423 -21.95 22.85 -30.65
N GLU A 424 -22.10 21.69 -30.04
CA GLU A 424 -21.38 21.36 -28.80
C GLU A 424 -19.88 21.14 -29.03
N ILE A 425 -19.49 20.45 -30.11
CA ILE A 425 -18.08 20.34 -30.53
C ILE A 425 -17.47 21.74 -30.74
N THR A 426 -18.20 22.64 -31.41
CA THR A 426 -17.74 24.01 -31.64
C THR A 426 -17.56 24.78 -30.33
N ARG A 427 -18.51 24.63 -29.39
CA ARG A 427 -18.44 25.25 -28.06
C ARG A 427 -17.23 24.74 -27.27
N LEU A 428 -17.00 23.42 -27.25
CA LEU A 428 -15.90 22.78 -26.53
C LEU A 428 -14.54 23.17 -27.10
N ARG A 429 -14.39 23.22 -28.43
CA ARG A 429 -13.15 23.70 -29.09
C ARG A 429 -12.86 25.16 -28.76
N LYS A 430 -13.88 26.01 -28.76
CA LYS A 430 -13.72 27.43 -28.40
C LYS A 430 -13.28 27.57 -26.93
N ALA A 431 -13.96 26.89 -26.01
CA ALA A 431 -13.57 26.89 -24.60
C ALA A 431 -12.14 26.37 -24.39
N LEU A 432 -11.76 25.28 -25.09
CA LEU A 432 -10.41 24.75 -25.01
C LEU A 432 -9.36 25.77 -25.49
N SER A 433 -9.64 26.47 -26.59
CA SER A 433 -8.75 27.54 -27.11
C SER A 433 -8.65 28.74 -26.17
N GLU A 434 -9.72 29.12 -25.48
CA GLU A 434 -9.71 30.22 -24.49
C GLU A 434 -8.87 29.87 -23.26
N VAL A 435 -8.80 28.58 -22.94
CA VAL A 435 -8.07 28.05 -21.79
C VAL A 435 -6.60 27.72 -22.13
N GLU A 436 -6.27 27.63 -23.42
CA GLU A 436 -4.91 27.43 -23.94
C GLU A 436 -4.18 28.75 -24.25
N ALA A 437 -4.91 29.87 -24.35
CA ALA A 437 -4.39 31.22 -24.59
C ALA A 437 -4.04 31.92 -23.27
#